data_AF-A0A1W9Q2H5-F1
#
_entry.id   AF-A0A1W9Q2H5-F1
#
_cell.length_a   1.000
_cell.length_b   1.000
_cell.length_c   1.000
_cell.angle_alpha   90.00
_cell.angle_beta   90.00
_cell.angle_gamma   90.00
#
_symmetry.space_group_name_H-M   'P 1'
#
loop_
_entity.id
_entity.type
_entity.pdbx_description
1 polymer ?
#
loop_
_entity_poly.entity_id
_entity_poly.type
_entity_poly.pdbx_seq_one_letter_code
_entity_poly.pdbx_strand_id
1 'polypeptide(L)'
;MQEHAYDKARLLILRERIRRGEGPANEALDRELERIAEHEAAFQARKEMKGHDVTKTRDAAREMIEAEKYEAAIQTIEEADDSSGLDPELRALRERAVESLINRERNRAAELFLEAKKADDPSKKKELLDSAYHILKGLIDKYPLSPLNRKLKSHMAVVQQELDHL
;
A
#
# COMPACT_ATOMS: atom_id res chain seq x y z
N MET A 1 -0.68 16.77 16.89
CA MET A 1 -1.23 16.83 18.27
C MET A 1 -0.15 16.75 19.35
N GLN A 2 0.85 15.86 19.26
CA GLN A 2 1.91 15.74 20.28
C GLN A 2 2.89 16.94 20.32
N GLU A 3 3.19 17.56 19.18
CA GLU A 3 4.01 18.79 19.08
C GLU A 3 3.43 19.94 19.92
N HIS A 4 2.13 20.22 19.76
CA HIS A 4 1.40 21.17 20.61
C HIS A 4 1.33 20.76 22.10
N ALA A 5 1.51 19.48 22.42
CA ALA A 5 1.55 19.02 23.81
C ALA A 5 2.90 19.34 24.46
N TYR A 6 4.01 19.23 23.73
CA TYR A 6 5.34 19.64 24.20
C TYR A 6 5.42 21.16 24.41
N ASP A 7 4.88 21.96 23.49
CA ASP A 7 4.78 23.42 23.63
C ASP A 7 3.98 23.82 24.87
N LYS A 8 2.84 23.17 25.08
CA LYS A 8 1.98 23.42 26.23
C LYS A 8 2.67 23.01 27.55
N ALA A 9 3.39 21.90 27.57
CA ALA A 9 4.14 21.45 28.74
C ALA A 9 5.28 22.42 29.10
N ARG A 10 6.04 22.91 28.11
CA ARG A 10 7.08 23.93 28.30
C ARG A 10 6.52 25.22 28.87
N LEU A 11 5.42 25.73 28.31
CA LEU A 11 4.77 26.97 28.77
C LEU A 11 4.31 26.88 30.22
N LEU A 12 3.79 25.73 30.65
CA LEU A 12 3.37 25.51 32.03
C LEU A 12 4.57 25.53 33.01
N ILE A 13 5.67 24.89 32.64
CA ILE A 13 6.89 24.86 33.47
C ILE A 13 7.55 26.24 33.55
N LEU A 14 7.65 26.96 32.43
CA LEU A 14 8.19 28.31 32.40
C LEU A 14 7.36 29.29 33.24
N ARG A 15 6.03 29.17 33.20
CA ARG A 15 5.13 29.97 34.05
C ARG A 15 5.36 29.71 35.53
N GLU A 16 5.55 28.44 35.92
CA GLU A 16 5.82 28.07 37.31
C GLU A 16 7.19 28.58 37.78
N ARG A 17 8.20 28.55 36.90
CA ARG A 17 9.54 29.11 37.17
C ARG A 17 9.48 30.62 37.43
N ILE A 18 8.76 31.38 36.59
CA ILE A 18 8.56 32.83 36.78
C ILE A 18 7.86 33.12 38.11
N ARG A 19 6.90 32.29 38.52
CA ARG A 19 6.16 32.46 39.76
C ARG A 19 7.00 32.23 41.01
N ARG A 20 7.97 31.32 40.95
CA ARG A 20 8.82 30.93 42.10
C ARG A 20 10.04 31.83 42.30
N GLY A 21 10.45 32.61 41.30
CA GLY A 21 11.66 33.43 41.34
C GLY A 21 12.94 32.59 41.20
N GLU A 22 14.11 33.23 41.16
CA GLU A 22 15.39 32.52 41.02
C GLU A 22 15.84 31.84 42.32
N GLY A 23 16.22 30.55 42.24
CA GLY A 23 16.75 29.80 43.38
C GLY A 23 16.95 28.31 43.08
N PRO A 24 17.63 27.57 43.98
CA PRO A 24 17.94 26.14 43.79
C PRO A 24 16.70 25.25 43.66
N ALA A 25 15.52 25.73 44.07
CA ALA A 25 14.24 25.04 43.86
C ALA A 25 13.83 24.93 42.37
N ASN A 26 14.47 25.68 41.46
CA ASN A 26 14.20 25.62 40.02
C ASN A 26 14.97 24.51 39.29
N GLU A 27 15.98 23.89 39.91
CA GLU A 27 16.75 22.80 39.30
C GLU A 27 15.89 21.59 38.92
N ALA A 28 14.77 21.39 39.63
CA ALA A 28 13.79 20.38 39.26
C ALA A 28 13.02 20.77 37.99
N LEU A 29 12.65 22.05 37.84
CA LEU A 29 11.95 22.55 36.65
C LEU A 29 12.86 22.56 35.42
N ASP A 30 14.14 22.88 35.60
CA ASP A 30 15.12 22.86 34.52
C ASP A 30 15.35 21.44 34.00
N ARG A 31 15.43 20.45 34.90
CA ARG A 31 15.50 19.03 34.52
C ARG A 31 14.25 18.54 33.77
N GLU A 32 13.06 19.02 34.11
CA GLU A 32 11.84 18.67 33.37
C GLU A 32 11.79 19.32 31.98
N LEU A 33 12.32 20.55 31.83
CA LEU A 33 12.48 21.17 30.50
C LEU A 33 13.45 20.40 29.61
N GLU A 34 14.57 19.93 30.17
CA GLU A 34 15.54 19.07 29.47
C GLU A 34 14.88 17.77 29.01
N ARG A 35 14.15 17.08 29.89
CA ARG A 35 13.41 15.85 29.53
C ARG A 35 12.40 16.08 28.41
N ILE A 36 11.64 17.18 28.46
CA ILE A 36 10.70 17.52 27.38
C ILE A 36 11.44 17.74 26.06
N ALA A 37 12.58 18.42 26.09
CA ALA A 37 13.41 18.60 24.89
C ALA A 37 13.96 17.28 24.34
N GLU A 38 14.44 16.38 25.20
CA GLU A 38 14.90 15.05 24.79
C GLU A 38 13.76 14.22 24.17
N HIS A 39 12.58 14.22 24.81
CA HIS A 39 11.42 13.50 24.31
C HIS A 39 10.91 14.06 22.98
N GLU A 40 10.87 15.38 22.82
CA GLU A 40 10.50 16.00 21.55
C GLU A 40 11.53 15.71 20.46
N ALA A 41 12.83 15.80 20.75
CA ALA A 41 13.89 15.47 19.80
C ALA A 41 13.82 14.01 19.36
N ALA A 42 13.61 13.08 20.29
CA ALA A 42 13.41 11.66 19.96
C ALA A 42 12.14 11.43 19.14
N PHE A 43 11.06 12.17 19.43
CA PHE A 43 9.83 12.11 18.66
C PHE A 43 10.03 12.60 17.23
N GLN A 44 10.71 13.74 17.02
CA GLN A 44 10.98 14.25 15.69
C GLN A 44 11.94 13.37 14.91
N ALA A 45 13.01 12.87 15.53
CA ALA A 45 13.91 11.92 14.88
C ALA A 45 13.16 10.67 14.39
N ARG A 46 12.23 10.12 15.19
CA ARG A 46 11.38 9.00 14.77
C ARG A 46 10.44 9.36 13.63
N LYS A 47 9.84 10.56 13.67
CA LYS A 47 8.95 11.06 12.61
C LYS A 47 9.70 11.25 11.30
N GLU A 48 10.91 11.81 11.35
CA GLU A 48 11.80 11.98 10.19
C GLU A 48 12.23 10.64 9.61
N MET A 49 12.65 9.68 10.45
CA MET A 49 12.98 8.32 10.02
C MET A 49 11.79 7.65 9.32
N LYS A 50 10.61 7.68 9.94
CA LYS A 50 9.39 7.12 9.33
C LYS A 50 9.04 7.79 8.00
N GLY A 51 9.17 9.12 7.91
CA GLY A 51 8.94 9.86 6.66
C GLY A 51 9.95 9.49 5.56
N HIS A 52 11.21 9.28 5.92
CA HIS A 52 12.24 8.85 4.99
C HIS A 52 12.00 7.42 4.47
N ASP A 53 11.57 6.50 5.34
CA ASP A 53 11.23 5.13 4.94
C ASP A 53 10.02 5.10 4.01
N VAL A 54 8.96 5.86 4.31
CA VAL A 54 7.79 6.00 3.42
C VAL A 54 8.19 6.55 2.04
N THR A 55 9.08 7.54 2.01
CA THR A 55 9.56 8.13 0.75
C THR A 55 10.33 7.11 -0.09
N LYS A 56 11.22 6.33 0.55
CA LYS A 56 11.96 5.24 -0.11
C LYS A 56 11.03 4.17 -0.68
N THR A 57 10.06 3.71 0.11
CA THR A 57 9.06 2.73 -0.35
C THR A 57 8.29 3.27 -1.54
N ARG A 58 7.89 4.55 -1.50
CA ARG A 58 7.16 5.19 -2.59
C ARG A 58 7.96 5.22 -3.89
N ASP A 59 9.21 5.64 -3.81
CA ASP A 59 10.07 5.77 -4.98
C ASP A 59 10.38 4.38 -5.56
N ALA A 60 10.68 3.39 -4.72
CA ALA A 60 10.87 2.00 -5.14
C ALA A 60 9.61 1.41 -5.81
N ALA A 61 8.42 1.64 -5.23
CA ALA A 61 7.17 1.17 -5.80
C ALA A 61 6.88 1.82 -7.17
N ARG A 62 7.22 3.10 -7.33
CA ARG A 62 7.07 3.82 -8.61
C ARG A 62 7.97 3.21 -9.69
N GLU A 63 9.24 2.97 -9.38
CA GLU A 63 10.17 2.31 -10.30
C GLU A 63 9.70 0.90 -10.68
N MET A 64 9.18 0.13 -9.71
CA MET A 64 8.63 -1.20 -9.99
C MET A 64 7.40 -1.15 -10.91
N ILE A 65 6.50 -0.18 -10.72
CA ILE A 65 5.33 0.01 -11.60
C ILE A 65 5.77 0.40 -13.02
N GLU A 66 6.74 1.30 -13.14
CA GLU A 66 7.29 1.71 -14.44
C GLU A 66 8.00 0.55 -15.16
N ALA A 67 8.65 -0.34 -14.41
CA ALA A 67 9.24 -1.57 -14.91
C ALA A 67 8.24 -2.73 -15.09
N GLU A 68 6.93 -2.46 -14.97
CA GLU A 68 5.83 -3.44 -15.04
C GLU A 68 5.90 -4.60 -14.02
N LYS A 69 6.69 -4.43 -12.95
CA LYS A 69 6.81 -5.37 -11.82
C LYS A 69 5.69 -5.13 -10.80
N TYR A 70 4.45 -5.21 -11.27
CA TYR A 70 3.28 -4.81 -10.47
C TYR A 70 3.11 -5.62 -9.19
N GLU A 71 3.32 -6.96 -9.23
CA GLU A 71 3.22 -7.77 -8.01
C GLU A 71 4.26 -7.37 -6.94
N ALA A 72 5.50 -7.10 -7.36
CA ALA A 72 6.56 -6.68 -6.44
C ALA A 72 6.27 -5.30 -5.85
N ALA A 73 5.73 -4.37 -6.66
CA ALA A 73 5.31 -3.06 -6.18
C ALA A 73 4.21 -3.18 -5.11
N ILE A 74 3.19 -4.02 -5.36
CA ILE A 74 2.09 -4.24 -4.40
C ILE A 74 2.64 -4.82 -3.10
N GLN A 75 3.49 -5.86 -3.18
CA GLN A 75 4.09 -6.48 -2.01
C GLN A 75 4.92 -5.49 -1.21
N THR A 76 5.76 -4.69 -1.86
CA THR A 76 6.61 -3.68 -1.21
C THR A 76 5.77 -2.64 -0.47
N ILE A 77 4.63 -2.23 -1.04
CA ILE A 77 3.72 -1.28 -0.39
C ILE A 77 2.98 -1.94 0.79
N GLU A 78 2.55 -3.19 0.64
CA GLU A 78 1.85 -3.94 1.69
C GLU A 78 2.75 -4.26 2.88
N GLU A 79 4.02 -4.55 2.65
CA GLU A 79 5.04 -4.73 3.70
C GLU A 79 5.34 -3.44 4.46
N ALA A 80 5.18 -2.29 3.80
CA ALA A 80 5.37 -0.97 4.43
C ALA A 80 4.12 -0.45 5.16
N ASP A 81 2.96 -1.10 5.02
CA ASP A 81 1.73 -0.73 5.73
C ASP A 81 1.79 -1.19 7.19
N ASP A 82 2.46 -0.39 8.03
CA ASP A 82 2.50 -0.56 9.48
C ASP A 82 1.14 -0.20 10.11
N SER A 83 0.07 -0.97 9.86
CA SER A 83 -1.24 -1.05 10.57
C SER A 83 -1.94 0.26 11.04
N SER A 84 -1.39 1.43 10.72
CA SER A 84 -1.75 2.78 11.16
C SER A 84 -2.35 3.60 10.01
N GLY A 85 -2.56 2.93 8.88
CA GLY A 85 -3.14 3.48 7.65
C GLY A 85 -2.04 3.86 6.67
N LEU A 86 -2.11 3.26 5.47
CA LEU A 86 -1.30 3.65 4.33
C LEU A 86 -1.34 5.16 4.09
N ASP A 87 -0.17 5.72 3.87
CA ASP A 87 -0.02 7.03 3.26
C ASP A 87 -0.90 7.12 1.99
N PRO A 88 -1.66 8.22 1.78
CA PRO A 88 -2.58 8.33 0.65
C PRO A 88 -1.89 8.15 -0.71
N GLU A 89 -0.63 8.56 -0.85
CA GLU A 89 0.12 8.40 -2.10
C GLU A 89 0.53 6.94 -2.31
N LEU A 90 1.00 6.24 -1.26
CA LEU A 90 1.26 4.80 -1.32
C LEU A 90 0.00 4.01 -1.67
N ARG A 91 -1.16 4.40 -1.11
CA ARG A 91 -2.45 3.79 -1.45
C ARG A 91 -2.78 3.96 -2.93
N ALA A 92 -2.60 5.18 -3.46
CA ALA A 92 -2.83 5.45 -4.88
C ALA A 92 -1.88 4.65 -5.79
N LEU A 93 -0.60 4.51 -5.40
CA LEU A 93 0.36 3.67 -6.13
C LEU A 93 -0.05 2.19 -6.11
N ARG A 94 -0.52 1.69 -4.96
CA ARG A 94 -1.04 0.31 -4.85
C ARG A 94 -2.24 0.10 -5.74
N GLU A 95 -3.22 1.01 -5.70
CA GLU A 95 -4.42 0.93 -6.55
C GLU A 95 -4.03 0.93 -8.04
N ARG A 96 -3.12 1.81 -8.45
CA ARG A 96 -2.58 1.83 -9.81
C ARG A 96 -1.87 0.53 -10.19
N ALA A 97 -1.03 -0.01 -9.31
CA ALA A 97 -0.33 -1.28 -9.56
C ALA A 97 -1.30 -2.45 -9.72
N VAL A 98 -2.34 -2.51 -8.87
CA VAL A 98 -3.40 -3.53 -8.94
C VAL A 98 -4.17 -3.40 -10.25
N GLU A 99 -4.58 -2.20 -10.66
CA GLU A 99 -5.27 -2.00 -11.93
C GLU A 99 -4.42 -2.38 -13.13
N SER A 100 -3.14 -2.00 -13.14
CA SER A 100 -2.21 -2.38 -14.21
C SER A 100 -2.01 -3.90 -14.27
N LEU A 101 -1.83 -4.55 -13.12
CA LEU A 101 -1.71 -6.01 -13.05
C LEU A 101 -2.96 -6.71 -13.59
N ILE A 102 -4.14 -6.28 -13.14
CA ILE A 102 -5.42 -6.85 -13.61
C ILE A 102 -5.55 -6.67 -15.13
N ASN A 103 -5.19 -5.50 -15.66
CA ASN A 103 -5.24 -5.27 -17.11
C ASN A 103 -4.27 -6.17 -17.88
N ARG A 104 -3.03 -6.35 -17.40
CA ARG A 104 -2.02 -7.23 -18.00
C ARG A 104 -2.50 -8.67 -18.04
N GLU A 105 -2.89 -9.22 -16.89
CA GLU A 105 -3.32 -10.62 -16.78
C GLU A 105 -4.65 -10.87 -17.51
N ARG A 106 -5.57 -9.89 -17.54
CA ARG A 106 -6.79 -9.99 -18.35
C ARG A 106 -6.45 -10.07 -19.84
N ASN A 107 -5.49 -9.30 -20.32
CA ASN A 107 -5.08 -9.35 -21.73
C ASN A 107 -4.43 -10.71 -22.06
N ARG A 108 -3.59 -11.23 -21.16
CA ARG A 108 -3.04 -12.58 -21.28
C ARG A 108 -4.12 -13.66 -21.34
N ALA A 109 -5.17 -13.56 -20.51
CA ALA A 109 -6.31 -14.47 -20.58
C ALA A 109 -7.08 -14.35 -21.92
N ALA A 110 -7.19 -13.15 -22.48
CA ALA A 110 -7.81 -12.94 -23.78
C ALA A 110 -6.98 -13.54 -24.93
N GLU A 111 -5.65 -13.46 -24.86
CA GLU A 111 -4.75 -14.10 -25.84
C GLU A 111 -4.92 -15.62 -25.84
N LEU A 112 -4.92 -16.24 -24.66
CA LEU A 112 -5.17 -17.68 -24.50
C LEU A 112 -6.53 -18.09 -25.06
N PHE A 113 -7.57 -17.28 -24.79
CA PHE A 113 -8.90 -17.52 -25.33
C PHE A 113 -8.94 -17.44 -26.86
N LEU A 114 -8.24 -16.47 -27.46
CA LEU A 114 -8.14 -16.34 -28.91
C LEU A 114 -7.33 -17.48 -29.54
N GLU A 115 -6.28 -17.96 -28.86
CA GLU A 115 -5.53 -19.14 -29.30
C GLU A 115 -6.42 -20.39 -29.24
N ALA A 116 -7.21 -20.55 -28.17
CA ALA A 116 -8.14 -21.66 -28.03
C ALA A 116 -9.16 -21.71 -29.16
N LYS A 117 -9.68 -20.55 -29.59
CA LYS A 117 -10.61 -20.46 -30.74
C LYS A 117 -10.00 -20.89 -32.07
N LYS A 118 -8.68 -20.85 -32.20
CA LYS A 118 -7.95 -21.26 -33.40
C LYS A 118 -7.41 -22.69 -33.30
N ALA A 119 -7.53 -23.34 -32.14
CA ALA A 119 -7.03 -24.69 -31.94
C ALA A 119 -8.02 -25.71 -32.52
N ASP A 120 -7.53 -26.56 -33.42
CA ASP A 120 -8.31 -27.64 -34.01
C ASP A 120 -8.41 -28.86 -33.08
N ASP A 121 -7.43 -29.07 -32.20
CA ASP A 121 -7.41 -30.15 -31.22
C ASP A 121 -8.29 -29.78 -30.00
N PRO A 122 -9.36 -30.55 -29.71
CA PRO A 122 -10.23 -30.30 -28.57
C PRO A 122 -9.49 -30.32 -27.22
N SER A 123 -8.46 -31.14 -27.07
CA SER A 123 -7.69 -31.25 -25.82
C SER A 123 -6.90 -29.96 -25.58
N LYS A 124 -6.18 -29.50 -26.61
CA LYS A 124 -5.44 -28.23 -26.56
C LYS A 124 -6.37 -27.04 -26.36
N LYS A 125 -7.53 -27.02 -27.03
CA LYS A 125 -8.54 -25.97 -26.84
C LYS A 125 -9.00 -25.91 -25.38
N LYS A 126 -9.26 -27.07 -24.74
CA LYS A 126 -9.63 -27.15 -23.33
C LYS A 126 -8.55 -26.58 -22.41
N GLU A 127 -7.30 -27.00 -22.57
CA GLU A 127 -6.19 -26.52 -21.73
C GLU A 127 -6.02 -24.99 -21.79
N LEU A 128 -6.14 -24.40 -22.98
CA LEU A 128 -6.05 -22.96 -23.17
C LEU A 128 -7.23 -22.22 -22.52
N LEU A 129 -8.46 -22.74 -22.67
CA LEU A 129 -9.65 -22.17 -22.02
C LEU A 129 -9.59 -22.29 -20.49
N ASP A 130 -9.18 -23.45 -19.96
CA ASP A 130 -8.99 -23.65 -18.52
C ASP A 130 -7.96 -22.67 -17.97
N SER A 131 -6.84 -22.47 -18.68
CA SER A 131 -5.81 -21.49 -18.32
C SER A 131 -6.34 -20.06 -18.30
N ALA A 132 -7.09 -19.65 -19.33
CA ALA A 132 -7.73 -18.34 -19.38
C ALA A 132 -8.73 -18.15 -18.22
N TYR A 133 -9.53 -19.17 -17.90
CA TYR A 133 -10.47 -19.15 -16.79
C TYR A 133 -9.76 -18.98 -15.45
N HIS A 134 -8.68 -19.75 -15.22
CA HIS A 134 -7.93 -19.73 -13.97
C HIS A 134 -7.27 -18.37 -13.71
N ILE A 135 -6.73 -17.73 -14.76
CA ILE A 135 -6.20 -16.36 -14.64
C ILE A 135 -7.29 -15.39 -14.19
N LEU A 136 -8.45 -15.38 -14.87
CA LEU A 136 -9.55 -14.47 -14.54
C LEU A 136 -10.09 -14.70 -13.13
N LYS A 137 -10.25 -15.97 -12.74
CA LYS A 137 -10.69 -16.35 -11.39
C LYS A 137 -9.67 -15.91 -10.33
N GLY A 138 -8.39 -16.17 -10.55
CA GLY A 138 -7.32 -15.77 -9.63
C GLY A 138 -7.27 -14.26 -9.38
N LEU A 139 -7.54 -13.45 -10.41
CA LEU A 139 -7.65 -11.99 -10.25
C LEU A 139 -8.84 -11.57 -9.38
N ILE A 140 -10.00 -12.19 -9.57
CA ILE A 140 -11.21 -11.91 -8.77
C ILE A 140 -10.99 -12.30 -7.31
N ASP A 141 -10.41 -13.48 -7.09
CA ASP A 141 -10.17 -14.03 -5.75
C ASP A 141 -9.13 -13.19 -4.99
N LYS A 142 -8.07 -12.73 -5.67
CA LYS A 142 -7.00 -11.92 -5.07
C LYS A 142 -7.41 -10.46 -4.85
N TYR A 143 -8.27 -9.91 -5.71
CA TYR A 143 -8.70 -8.51 -5.66
C TYR A 143 -10.23 -8.35 -5.62
N PRO A 144 -10.93 -8.86 -4.60
CA PRO A 144 -12.40 -8.91 -4.57
C PRO A 144 -13.08 -7.54 -4.54
N LEU A 145 -12.37 -6.51 -4.09
CA LEU A 145 -12.84 -5.11 -4.03
C LEU A 145 -12.54 -4.30 -5.30
N SER A 146 -11.89 -4.89 -6.31
CA SER A 146 -11.55 -4.18 -7.53
C SER A 146 -12.82 -3.76 -8.31
N PRO A 147 -12.91 -2.52 -8.79
CA PRO A 147 -14.01 -2.08 -9.66
C PRO A 147 -14.03 -2.85 -10.99
N LEU A 148 -12.92 -3.46 -11.39
CA LEU A 148 -12.77 -4.23 -12.63
C LEU A 148 -13.43 -5.62 -12.56
N ASN A 149 -13.83 -6.08 -11.37
CA ASN A 149 -14.39 -7.42 -11.17
C ASN A 149 -15.66 -7.69 -11.96
N ARG A 150 -16.50 -6.68 -12.18
CA ARG A 150 -17.69 -6.84 -13.04
C ARG A 150 -17.30 -7.29 -14.45
N LYS A 151 -16.24 -6.70 -15.00
CA LYS A 151 -15.73 -7.03 -16.34
C LYS A 151 -15.03 -8.39 -16.35
N LEU A 152 -14.22 -8.69 -15.34
CA LEU A 152 -13.57 -10.01 -15.21
C LEU A 152 -14.59 -11.15 -15.14
N LYS A 153 -15.65 -11.00 -14.34
CA LYS A 153 -16.76 -11.97 -14.26
C LYS A 153 -17.46 -12.18 -15.60
N SER A 154 -17.68 -11.10 -16.35
CA SER A 154 -18.28 -11.20 -17.69
C SER A 154 -17.38 -11.98 -18.66
N HIS A 155 -16.07 -11.73 -18.66
CA HIS A 155 -15.14 -12.49 -19.50
C HIS A 155 -15.06 -13.96 -19.07
N MET A 156 -15.02 -14.21 -17.75
CA MET A 156 -14.97 -15.55 -17.19
C MET A 156 -16.21 -16.37 -17.56
N ALA A 157 -17.40 -15.75 -17.60
CA ALA A 157 -18.62 -16.39 -18.06
C ALA A 157 -18.56 -16.80 -19.55
N VAL A 158 -17.95 -15.97 -20.41
CA VAL A 158 -17.75 -16.30 -21.83
C VAL A 158 -16.78 -17.48 -21.99
N VAL A 159 -15.69 -17.51 -21.23
CA VAL A 159 -14.75 -18.64 -21.23
C VAL A 159 -15.46 -19.92 -20.77
N GLN A 160 -16.28 -19.83 -19.71
CA GLN A 160 -17.05 -20.97 -19.21
C GLN A 160 -18.03 -21.51 -20.26
N GLN A 161 -18.75 -20.64 -20.97
CA GLN A 161 -19.64 -21.09 -22.04
C GLN A 161 -18.89 -21.87 -23.12
N GLU A 162 -17.71 -21.41 -23.53
CA GLU A 162 -16.91 -22.12 -24.53
C GLU A 162 -16.36 -23.46 -23.99
N LEU A 163 -16.07 -23.56 -22.70
CA LEU A 163 -15.72 -24.83 -22.04
C LEU A 163 -16.89 -25.81 -22.01
N ASP A 164 -18.11 -25.31 -21.77
CA ASP A 164 -19.32 -26.13 -21.72
C ASP A 164 -19.76 -26.63 -23.13
N HIS A 165 -19.22 -26.01 -24.19
CA HIS A 165 -19.48 -26.34 -25.59
C HIS A 165 -18.36 -27.16 -26.27
N LEU A 166 -17.33 -27.58 -25.53
CA LEU A 166 -16.32 -28.53 -25.98
C LEU A 166 -16.87 -29.96 -26.11
#